data_AF-A0AAD8YVK8-F1
#
_entry.id   AF-A0AAD8YVK8-F1
#
_cell.length_a   1.000
_cell.length_b   1.000
_cell.length_c   1.000
_cell.angle_alpha   90.00
_cell.angle_beta   90.00
_cell.angle_gamma   90.00
#
_symmetry.space_group_name_H-M   'P 1'
#
loop_
_entity.id
_entity.type
_entity.pdbx_description
1 polymer ?
#
loop_
_entity_poly.entity_id
_entity_poly.type
_entity_poly.pdbx_seq_one_letter_code
_entity_poly.pdbx_strand_id
1 'polypeptide(L)'
;MTTAARPTFEPARGGRGKGEGDLSALSKQYSSRDLPGHTKIKYRQATQDAPEDVRTRDFRRELEERERVAAKTRERGAREHTTSSSSSSSSSSKRPRLDQIPAANLDADDPLTDDEDDSDSDSDSDDDTAALLAELDKIKKERAEEQERKEREQKAEEERIRMENILSGNPLLNLAGQQPNTPSQTSFTVKRRWDDDVVFKNCAKGMEELRKEKRFINDTLRSEFHKKFMEKYVK
;
A
#
# COMPACT_ATOMS: atom_id res chain seq x y z
N MET A 1 13.36 38.36 47.38
CA MET A 1 12.70 37.81 46.18
C MET A 1 11.21 38.10 46.28
N THR A 2 10.55 38.59 45.23
CA THR A 2 9.12 38.92 45.26
C THR A 2 8.27 37.67 44.97
N THR A 3 7.15 37.52 45.66
CA THR A 3 6.24 36.36 45.58
C THR A 3 5.15 36.51 44.51
N ALA A 4 5.32 37.49 43.61
CA ALA A 4 4.29 37.86 42.64
C ALA A 4 4.14 36.84 41.49
N ALA A 5 5.24 36.24 41.02
CA ALA A 5 5.20 35.15 40.05
C ALA A 5 4.86 33.83 40.77
N ARG A 6 3.63 33.34 40.59
CA ARG A 6 3.12 32.11 41.21
C ARG A 6 2.38 31.24 40.18
N PRO A 7 2.48 29.90 40.27
CA PRO A 7 1.69 29.00 39.45
C PRO A 7 0.20 29.06 39.84
N THR A 8 -0.66 28.68 38.90
CA THR A 8 -2.11 28.49 39.14
C THR A 8 -2.36 27.04 39.56
N PHE A 9 -2.73 26.82 40.82
CA PHE A 9 -3.10 25.49 41.32
C PHE A 9 -4.59 25.18 41.14
N GLU A 10 -5.44 26.21 41.16
CA GLU A 10 -6.88 26.11 40.93
C GLU A 10 -7.27 26.99 39.73
N PRO A 11 -7.97 26.44 38.71
CA PRO A 11 -8.45 27.22 37.58
C PRO A 11 -9.68 28.06 37.97
N ALA A 12 -9.92 29.15 37.24
CA ALA A 12 -11.15 29.93 37.38
C ALA A 12 -12.37 29.08 36.98
N ARG A 13 -13.44 29.12 37.80
CA ARG A 13 -14.70 28.41 37.51
C ARG A 13 -15.63 29.28 36.67
N GLY A 14 -16.29 28.69 35.68
CA GLY A 14 -17.40 29.32 34.97
C GLY A 14 -18.65 29.46 35.85
N GLY A 15 -19.62 30.24 35.38
CA GLY A 15 -20.92 30.49 36.02
C GLY A 15 -21.13 31.91 36.57
N ARG A 16 -20.18 32.83 36.37
CA ARG A 16 -20.27 34.22 36.88
C ARG A 16 -19.99 35.29 35.81
N GLY A 17 -19.77 34.89 34.56
CA GLY A 17 -19.37 35.74 33.45
C GLY A 17 -20.52 36.16 32.53
N LYS A 18 -20.14 36.81 31.42
CA LYS A 18 -21.05 37.21 30.33
C LYS A 18 -21.69 35.99 29.69
N GLY A 19 -23.02 35.95 29.64
CA GLY A 19 -23.78 34.81 29.11
C GLY A 19 -24.05 33.70 30.13
N GLU A 20 -23.58 33.85 31.37
CA GLU A 20 -23.78 32.86 32.43
C GLU A 20 -24.76 33.42 33.47
N GLY A 21 -25.84 32.68 33.74
CA GLY A 21 -26.94 33.17 34.58
C GLY A 21 -27.78 34.23 33.86
N ASP A 22 -27.69 35.48 34.30
CA ASP A 22 -28.52 36.59 33.81
C ASP A 22 -27.95 37.29 32.56
N LEU A 23 -27.23 36.56 31.69
CA LEU A 23 -26.59 37.12 30.48
C LEU A 23 -25.70 38.36 30.75
N SER A 24 -25.14 38.49 31.95
CA SER A 24 -24.49 39.71 32.45
C SER A 24 -25.39 40.95 32.34
N ALA A 25 -26.56 40.86 32.98
CA ALA A 25 -27.57 41.93 33.07
C ALA A 25 -27.90 42.54 31.70
N LEU A 26 -28.01 41.68 30.68
CA LEU A 26 -28.33 42.06 29.31
C LEU A 26 -27.38 43.14 28.73
N SER A 27 -26.07 42.98 28.98
CA SER A 27 -25.04 43.88 28.45
C SER A 27 -25.15 44.09 26.94
N LYS A 28 -25.06 45.36 26.51
CA LYS A 28 -25.10 45.77 25.09
C LYS A 28 -23.77 45.55 24.35
N GLN A 29 -22.74 45.07 25.06
CA GLN A 29 -21.44 44.80 24.46
C GLN A 29 -21.48 43.48 23.68
N TYR A 30 -21.10 43.49 22.41
CA TYR A 30 -20.94 42.28 21.59
C TYR A 30 -19.61 42.31 20.84
N SER A 31 -19.01 41.14 20.63
CA SER A 31 -17.78 41.01 19.87
C SER A 31 -18.08 40.96 18.38
N SER A 32 -17.09 41.25 17.53
CA SER A 32 -17.19 41.04 16.07
C SER A 32 -17.49 39.58 15.70
N ARG A 33 -17.12 38.64 16.57
CA ARG A 33 -17.38 37.19 16.43
C ARG A 33 -18.81 36.78 16.82
N ASP A 34 -19.52 37.63 17.55
CA ASP A 34 -20.90 37.39 17.99
C ASP A 34 -21.94 37.87 16.95
N LEU A 35 -21.48 38.51 15.85
CA LEU A 35 -22.37 38.87 14.76
C LEU A 35 -22.94 37.62 14.07
N PRO A 36 -24.14 37.72 13.46
CA PRO A 36 -24.78 36.59 12.80
C PRO A 36 -23.87 35.91 11.76
N GLY A 37 -23.49 34.66 12.04
CA GLY A 37 -22.71 33.80 11.16
C GLY A 37 -23.23 32.37 11.26
N HIS A 38 -23.27 31.66 10.12
CA HIS A 38 -23.81 30.29 10.04
C HIS A 38 -25.20 30.12 10.68
N THR A 39 -26.14 31.01 10.32
CA THR A 39 -27.51 31.03 10.86
C THR A 39 -28.40 29.86 10.40
N LYS A 40 -27.88 28.96 9.56
CA LYS A 40 -28.58 27.78 9.05
C LYS A 40 -27.75 26.53 9.29
N ILE A 41 -28.30 25.61 10.08
CA ILE A 41 -27.71 24.29 10.32
C ILE A 41 -27.91 23.41 9.07
N LYS A 42 -26.86 22.69 8.68
CA LYS A 42 -26.93 21.70 7.59
C LYS A 42 -27.29 20.33 8.17
N TYR A 43 -28.27 19.67 7.56
CA TYR A 43 -28.66 18.30 7.91
C TYR A 43 -28.08 17.33 6.89
N ARG A 44 -27.69 16.14 7.37
CA ARG A 44 -27.26 15.03 6.50
C ARG A 44 -28.44 14.62 5.62
N GLN A 45 -28.23 14.60 4.31
CA GLN A 45 -29.21 14.13 3.35
C GLN A 45 -29.11 12.62 3.20
N ALA A 46 -30.14 11.99 2.61
CA ALA A 46 -30.02 10.63 2.10
C ALA A 46 -28.75 10.55 1.22
N THR A 47 -27.95 9.50 1.38
CA THR A 47 -26.57 9.31 0.82
C THR A 47 -25.39 9.94 1.60
N GLN A 48 -25.62 10.75 2.65
CA GLN A 48 -24.56 11.37 3.46
C GLN A 48 -24.50 10.85 4.91
N ASP A 49 -24.93 9.59 5.09
CA ASP A 49 -25.20 8.98 6.40
C ASP A 49 -26.32 9.70 7.15
N ALA A 50 -27.49 9.79 6.51
CA ALA A 50 -28.71 10.14 7.22
C ALA A 50 -28.97 9.09 8.33
N PRO A 51 -29.53 9.49 9.48
CA PRO A 51 -29.70 8.58 10.62
C PRO A 51 -30.56 7.35 10.29
N GLU A 52 -31.53 7.49 9.39
CA GLU A 52 -32.34 6.35 8.92
C GLU A 52 -31.49 5.33 8.14
N ASP A 53 -30.64 5.78 7.21
CA ASP A 53 -29.76 4.92 6.41
C ASP A 53 -28.72 4.18 7.29
N VAL A 54 -28.27 4.82 8.37
CA VAL A 54 -27.30 4.28 9.33
C VAL A 54 -27.96 3.22 10.20
N ARG A 55 -29.22 3.41 10.60
CA ARG A 55 -29.94 2.50 11.50
C ARG A 55 -30.22 1.13 10.87
N THR A 56 -30.42 1.08 9.56
CA THR A 56 -30.69 -0.17 8.83
C THR A 56 -29.44 -0.89 8.35
N ARG A 57 -28.25 -0.33 8.56
CA ARG A 57 -27.00 -0.84 7.99
C ARG A 57 -26.33 -1.87 8.91
N ASP A 58 -25.87 -2.96 8.33
CA ASP A 58 -24.99 -3.91 9.01
C ASP A 58 -23.52 -3.53 8.83
N PHE A 59 -22.96 -2.86 9.84
CA PHE A 59 -21.57 -2.40 9.82
C PHE A 59 -20.54 -3.52 9.92
N ARG A 60 -20.88 -4.67 10.50
CA ARG A 60 -19.91 -5.76 10.68
C ARG A 60 -19.52 -6.33 9.33
N ARG A 61 -20.52 -6.68 8.53
CA ARG A 61 -20.33 -7.23 7.18
C ARG A 61 -19.62 -6.26 6.24
N GLU A 62 -20.03 -4.98 6.23
CA GLU A 62 -19.40 -3.97 5.37
C GLU A 62 -17.94 -3.70 5.76
N LEU A 63 -17.64 -3.66 7.06
CA LEU A 63 -16.28 -3.47 7.56
C LEU A 63 -15.38 -4.62 7.11
N GLU A 64 -15.81 -5.86 7.30
CA GLU A 64 -15.05 -7.05 6.93
C GLU A 64 -14.80 -7.13 5.42
N GLU A 65 -15.82 -6.82 4.60
CA GLU A 65 -15.65 -6.71 3.15
C GLU A 65 -14.59 -5.66 2.77
N ARG A 66 -14.64 -4.48 3.40
CA ARG A 66 -13.70 -3.40 3.12
C ARG A 66 -12.29 -3.71 3.59
N GLU A 67 -12.15 -4.40 4.73
CA GLU A 67 -10.86 -4.89 5.23
C GLU A 67 -10.25 -5.94 4.29
N ARG A 68 -11.06 -6.89 3.80
CA ARG A 68 -10.62 -7.88 2.80
C ARG A 68 -10.10 -7.21 1.52
N VAL A 69 -10.80 -6.20 1.01
CA VAL A 69 -10.35 -5.43 -0.17
C VAL A 69 -9.06 -4.65 0.11
N ALA A 70 -8.97 -4.00 1.28
CA ALA A 70 -7.78 -3.26 1.70
C ALA A 70 -6.57 -4.19 1.88
N ALA A 71 -6.76 -5.37 2.46
CA ALA A 71 -5.75 -6.41 2.60
C ALA A 71 -5.25 -6.88 1.23
N LYS A 72 -6.15 -7.18 0.29
CA LYS A 72 -5.79 -7.59 -1.09
C LYS A 72 -5.03 -6.51 -1.85
N THR A 73 -5.40 -5.24 -1.66
CA THR A 73 -4.70 -4.10 -2.28
C THR A 73 -3.31 -3.91 -1.67
N ARG A 74 -3.18 -4.07 -0.35
CA ARG A 74 -1.90 -4.02 0.36
C ARG A 74 -0.99 -5.17 -0.06
N GLU A 75 -1.51 -6.38 -0.23
CA GLU A 75 -0.74 -7.54 -0.70
C GLU A 75 -0.23 -7.33 -2.13
N ARG A 76 -1.09 -6.84 -3.03
CA ARG A 76 -0.71 -6.53 -4.41
C ARG A 76 0.31 -5.38 -4.49
N GLY A 77 0.14 -4.33 -3.67
CA GLY A 77 1.04 -3.16 -3.63
C GLY A 77 2.36 -3.40 -2.88
N ALA A 78 2.40 -4.34 -1.93
CA ALA A 78 3.64 -4.73 -1.24
C ALA A 78 4.64 -5.42 -2.18
N ARG A 79 4.15 -6.05 -3.25
CA ARG A 79 4.98 -6.70 -4.28
C ARG A 79 5.69 -5.72 -5.22
N GLU A 80 5.22 -4.48 -5.33
CA GLU A 80 5.76 -3.47 -6.25
C GLU A 80 6.62 -2.40 -5.53
N HIS A 81 6.40 -2.20 -4.22
CA HIS A 81 7.11 -1.17 -3.44
C HIS A 81 8.59 -1.48 -3.13
N THR A 82 9.09 -2.67 -3.48
CA THR A 82 10.51 -3.03 -3.35
C THR A 82 11.35 -2.64 -4.57
N THR A 83 10.75 -2.25 -5.70
CA THR A 83 11.50 -1.98 -6.96
C THR A 83 11.25 -0.63 -7.62
N SER A 84 10.28 0.18 -7.19
CA SER A 84 9.95 1.43 -7.92
C SER A 84 9.42 2.58 -7.07
N SER A 85 10.17 3.03 -6.06
CA SER A 85 9.83 4.29 -5.35
C SER A 85 10.90 5.37 -5.43
N SER A 86 11.42 5.59 -6.65
CA SER A 86 12.20 6.78 -7.00
C SER A 86 11.70 7.42 -8.30
N SER A 87 10.43 7.83 -8.36
CA SER A 87 9.95 8.93 -9.23
C SER A 87 8.43 9.05 -9.20
N SER A 88 7.91 9.94 -8.35
CA SER A 88 6.69 10.72 -8.62
C SER A 88 6.29 11.52 -7.38
N SER A 89 7.14 12.49 -7.02
CA SER A 89 6.67 13.65 -6.26
C SER A 89 6.33 14.75 -7.26
N SER A 90 5.04 14.91 -7.59
CA SER A 90 4.37 16.17 -7.95
C SER A 90 3.09 15.94 -8.77
N SER A 91 1.97 15.67 -8.10
CA SER A 91 0.70 16.25 -8.55
C SER A 91 -0.24 16.42 -7.36
N SER A 92 -0.40 17.67 -6.99
CA SER A 92 -1.41 18.16 -6.07
C SER A 92 -2.81 17.79 -6.57
N SER A 93 -3.53 16.95 -5.83
CA SER A 93 -5.00 16.94 -5.85
C SER A 93 -5.57 16.34 -4.57
N LYS A 94 -6.11 17.26 -3.76
CA LYS A 94 -7.08 17.13 -2.66
C LYS A 94 -7.85 15.80 -2.59
N ARG A 95 -7.76 15.09 -1.45
CA ARG A 95 -8.89 14.38 -0.79
C ARG A 95 -8.53 13.83 0.62
N PRO A 96 -9.54 13.61 1.49
CA PRO A 96 -9.47 13.94 2.91
C PRO A 96 -9.00 12.80 3.82
N ARG A 97 -8.50 13.22 4.99
CA ARG A 97 -8.12 12.43 6.15
C ARG A 97 -9.33 11.66 6.69
N LEU A 98 -9.18 10.35 6.92
CA LEU A 98 -10.08 9.57 7.75
C LEU A 98 -9.27 9.00 8.93
N ASP A 99 -9.92 9.10 10.08
CA ASP A 99 -9.40 8.99 11.42
C ASP A 99 -8.83 7.63 11.81
N GLN A 100 -7.90 7.72 12.74
CA GLN A 100 -7.29 6.66 13.54
C GLN A 100 -8.35 5.92 14.36
N ILE A 101 -8.33 4.59 14.30
CA ILE A 101 -8.94 3.71 15.30
C ILE A 101 -7.79 3.09 16.11
N PRO A 102 -7.80 3.15 17.45
CA PRO A 102 -6.72 2.61 18.27
C PRO A 102 -6.80 1.07 18.34
N ALA A 103 -5.64 0.44 18.19
CA ALA A 103 -5.44 -0.98 18.40
C ALA A 103 -5.50 -1.32 19.89
N ALA A 104 -6.53 -2.05 20.31
CA ALA A 104 -6.55 -2.77 21.57
C ALA A 104 -7.53 -3.95 21.44
N ASN A 105 -7.06 -5.13 21.85
CA ASN A 105 -7.69 -6.46 21.80
C ASN A 105 -7.36 -7.28 20.55
N LEU A 106 -6.06 -7.55 20.36
CA LEU A 106 -5.61 -8.83 19.79
C LEU A 106 -5.45 -9.80 20.98
N ASP A 107 -6.35 -10.77 21.09
CA ASP A 107 -6.18 -11.97 21.91
C ASP A 107 -7.01 -13.12 21.31
N ALA A 108 -6.50 -14.33 21.49
CA ALA A 108 -6.98 -15.67 21.14
C ALA A 108 -6.60 -16.23 19.75
N ASP A 109 -5.51 -17.00 19.76
CA ASP A 109 -5.33 -18.17 18.90
C ASP A 109 -6.55 -19.10 18.97
N ASP A 110 -7.06 -19.55 17.82
CA ASP A 110 -7.94 -20.72 17.73
C ASP A 110 -7.49 -21.58 16.53
N PRO A 111 -7.15 -22.87 16.71
CA PRO A 111 -6.77 -23.77 15.63
C PRO A 111 -7.96 -24.60 15.11
N LEU A 112 -7.93 -24.88 13.79
CA LEU A 112 -8.68 -25.95 13.08
C LEU A 112 -10.19 -25.62 12.84
N THR A 113 -10.89 -26.01 11.77
CA THR A 113 -10.81 -27.13 10.83
C THR A 113 -11.28 -26.73 9.44
N ASP A 114 -10.77 -27.46 8.45
CA ASP A 114 -11.31 -27.63 7.11
C ASP A 114 -12.67 -28.34 7.24
N ASP A 115 -13.76 -27.65 6.95
CA ASP A 115 -15.09 -28.24 6.76
C ASP A 115 -15.76 -27.53 5.59
N GLU A 116 -15.66 -28.20 4.44
CA GLU A 116 -16.48 -28.00 3.26
C GLU A 116 -17.95 -28.23 3.63
N ASP A 117 -18.85 -27.28 3.37
CA ASP A 117 -20.22 -27.65 3.00
C ASP A 117 -20.85 -26.60 2.08
N ASP A 118 -21.27 -27.13 0.94
CA ASP A 118 -21.87 -26.48 -0.22
C ASP A 118 -23.38 -26.70 -0.10
N SER A 119 -24.16 -25.62 -0.07
CA SER A 119 -25.62 -25.70 0.05
C SER A 119 -26.27 -25.05 -1.16
N ASP A 120 -26.24 -25.77 -2.28
CA ASP A 120 -27.17 -25.55 -3.38
C ASP A 120 -28.33 -26.55 -3.28
N SER A 121 -29.48 -25.98 -2.92
CA SER A 121 -30.79 -26.60 -2.94
C SER A 121 -31.31 -26.63 -4.37
N ASP A 122 -31.34 -27.79 -5.01
CA ASP A 122 -32.38 -28.05 -6.02
C ASP A 122 -32.79 -29.53 -6.00
N SER A 123 -34.07 -29.72 -5.67
CA SER A 123 -34.81 -30.95 -5.79
C SER A 123 -35.42 -30.98 -7.19
N ASP A 124 -34.90 -31.83 -8.08
CA ASP A 124 -35.79 -32.60 -8.95
C ASP A 124 -35.14 -33.88 -9.47
N SER A 125 -35.98 -34.91 -9.50
CA SER A 125 -35.76 -36.27 -9.96
C SER A 125 -35.21 -36.34 -11.39
N ASP A 126 -34.12 -37.08 -11.62
CA ASP A 126 -33.95 -38.03 -12.75
C ASP A 126 -32.57 -38.73 -12.70
N ASP A 127 -32.56 -40.06 -12.52
CA ASP A 127 -31.38 -40.93 -12.37
C ASP A 127 -30.51 -41.01 -13.66
N ASP A 128 -31.03 -40.54 -14.79
CA ASP A 128 -30.37 -40.59 -16.10
C ASP A 128 -29.47 -39.35 -16.38
N THR A 129 -29.64 -38.22 -15.67
CA THR A 129 -28.84 -37.00 -15.91
C THR A 129 -27.48 -37.00 -15.21
N ALA A 130 -27.37 -37.71 -14.09
CA ALA A 130 -26.13 -37.78 -13.30
C ALA A 130 -25.03 -38.59 -14.01
N ALA A 131 -25.40 -39.65 -14.73
CA ALA A 131 -24.46 -40.46 -15.51
C ALA A 131 -23.84 -39.67 -16.68
N LEU A 132 -24.63 -38.80 -17.32
CA LEU A 132 -24.21 -38.02 -18.49
C LEU A 132 -23.27 -36.85 -18.11
N LEU A 133 -23.48 -36.22 -16.95
CA LEU A 133 -22.58 -35.19 -16.41
C LEU A 133 -21.21 -35.77 -16.00
N ALA A 134 -21.18 -36.97 -15.42
CA ALA A 134 -19.93 -37.66 -15.07
C ALA A 134 -19.11 -38.05 -16.33
N GLU A 135 -19.76 -38.40 -17.43
CA GLU A 135 -19.10 -38.66 -18.71
C GLU A 135 -18.57 -37.36 -19.36
N LEU A 136 -19.33 -36.26 -19.29
CA LEU A 136 -18.86 -34.95 -19.75
C LEU A 136 -17.66 -34.43 -18.96
N ASP A 137 -17.61 -34.66 -17.65
CA ASP A 137 -16.48 -34.23 -16.83
C ASP A 137 -15.24 -35.10 -17.06
N LYS A 138 -15.42 -36.37 -17.41
CA LYS A 138 -14.33 -37.21 -17.94
C LYS A 138 -13.79 -36.69 -19.27
N ILE A 139 -14.67 -36.32 -20.20
CA ILE A 139 -14.27 -35.76 -21.51
C ILE A 139 -13.59 -34.39 -21.34
N LYS A 140 -14.07 -33.53 -20.43
CA LYS A 140 -13.44 -32.23 -20.14
C LYS A 140 -12.07 -32.41 -19.50
N LYS A 141 -11.92 -33.35 -18.57
CA LYS A 141 -10.65 -33.64 -17.90
C LYS A 141 -9.62 -34.21 -18.88
N GLU A 142 -10.03 -35.13 -19.74
CA GLU A 142 -9.18 -35.70 -20.80
C GLU A 142 -8.75 -34.62 -21.81
N ARG A 143 -9.69 -33.76 -22.24
CA ARG A 143 -9.40 -32.67 -23.18
C ARG A 143 -8.53 -31.57 -22.55
N ALA A 144 -8.68 -31.29 -21.25
CA ALA A 144 -7.83 -30.36 -20.53
C ALA A 144 -6.40 -30.88 -20.40
N GLU A 145 -6.22 -32.18 -20.14
CA GLU A 145 -4.90 -32.81 -20.05
C GLU A 145 -4.19 -32.86 -21.42
N GLU A 146 -4.93 -33.15 -22.51
CA GLU A 146 -4.37 -33.08 -23.86
C GLU A 146 -3.99 -31.65 -24.27
N GLN A 147 -4.81 -30.66 -23.90
CA GLN A 147 -4.53 -29.25 -24.16
C GLN A 147 -3.33 -28.76 -23.35
N GLU A 148 -3.19 -29.15 -22.07
CA GLU A 148 -2.03 -28.83 -21.25
C GLU A 148 -0.75 -29.47 -21.82
N ARG A 149 -0.82 -30.70 -22.32
CA ARG A 149 0.31 -31.36 -22.98
C ARG A 149 0.73 -30.60 -24.25
N LYS A 150 -0.24 -30.16 -25.06
CA LYS A 150 0.01 -29.41 -26.30
C LYS A 150 0.54 -28.00 -26.02
N GLU A 151 0.05 -27.32 -25.00
CA GLU A 151 0.53 -26.00 -24.58
C GLU A 151 1.96 -26.07 -24.01
N ARG A 152 2.31 -27.16 -23.31
CA ARG A 152 3.67 -27.39 -22.83
C ARG A 152 4.66 -27.62 -23.98
N GLU A 153 4.24 -28.35 -25.01
CA GLU A 153 5.05 -28.58 -26.21
C GLU A 153 5.22 -27.29 -27.03
N GLN A 154 4.15 -26.50 -27.23
CA GLN A 154 4.23 -25.20 -27.90
C GLN A 154 5.11 -24.21 -27.15
N LYS A 155 5.00 -24.16 -25.82
CA LYS A 155 5.85 -23.29 -24.99
C LYS A 155 7.33 -23.67 -25.08
N ALA A 156 7.63 -24.97 -25.16
CA ALA A 156 9.00 -25.44 -25.34
C ALA A 156 9.56 -25.08 -26.73
N GLU A 157 8.75 -25.19 -27.79
CA GLU A 157 9.12 -24.77 -29.15
C GLU A 157 9.31 -23.25 -29.23
N GLU A 158 8.42 -22.47 -28.61
CA GLU A 158 8.54 -21.01 -28.52
C GLU A 158 9.78 -20.58 -27.73
N GLU A 159 10.11 -21.26 -26.62
CA GLU A 159 11.35 -21.03 -25.88
C GLU A 159 12.59 -21.39 -26.71
N ARG A 160 12.52 -22.46 -27.51
CA ARG A 160 13.61 -22.86 -28.43
C ARG A 160 13.83 -21.82 -29.52
N ILE A 161 12.76 -21.34 -30.17
CA ILE A 161 12.81 -20.28 -31.18
C ILE A 161 13.29 -18.97 -30.55
N ARG A 162 12.81 -18.63 -29.35
CA ARG A 162 13.26 -17.43 -28.62
C ARG A 162 14.75 -17.51 -28.30
N MET A 163 15.24 -18.67 -27.88
CA MET A 163 16.66 -18.89 -27.62
C MET A 163 17.49 -18.82 -28.91
N GLU A 164 17.02 -19.42 -30.01
CA GLU A 164 17.67 -19.35 -31.33
C GLU A 164 17.72 -17.90 -31.85
N ASN A 165 16.66 -17.11 -31.66
CA ASN A 165 16.60 -15.71 -32.08
C ASN A 165 17.46 -14.80 -31.17
N ILE A 166 17.61 -15.11 -29.88
CA ILE A 166 18.57 -14.43 -29.00
C ILE A 166 20.02 -14.78 -29.39
N LEU A 167 20.27 -16.03 -29.79
CA LEU A 167 21.60 -16.49 -30.19
C LEU A 167 22.02 -15.91 -31.55
N SER A 168 21.09 -15.84 -32.52
CA SER A 168 21.33 -15.34 -33.88
C SER A 168 21.13 -13.83 -34.04
N GLY A 169 20.33 -13.21 -33.16
CA GLY A 169 20.02 -11.78 -33.17
C GLY A 169 21.15 -10.87 -32.63
N ASN A 170 22.27 -11.44 -32.18
CA ASN A 170 23.45 -10.68 -31.76
C ASN A 170 24.49 -10.63 -32.91
N PRO A 171 24.50 -9.57 -33.73
CA PRO A 171 25.42 -9.45 -34.86
C PRO A 171 26.90 -9.34 -34.44
N LEU A 172 27.21 -9.06 -33.17
CA LEU A 172 28.59 -9.00 -32.66
C LEU A 172 29.20 -10.40 -32.46
N LEU A 173 28.37 -11.43 -32.24
CA LEU A 173 28.83 -12.82 -32.11
C LEU A 173 29.10 -13.47 -33.48
N ASN A 174 28.28 -13.16 -34.49
CA ASN A 174 28.44 -13.71 -35.83
C ASN A 174 29.59 -13.07 -36.63
N LEU A 175 29.92 -11.80 -36.36
CA LEU A 175 31.03 -11.11 -37.03
C LEU A 175 32.41 -11.55 -36.51
N ALA A 176 32.47 -12.12 -35.30
CA ALA A 176 33.71 -12.64 -34.71
C ALA A 176 34.15 -13.99 -35.32
N GLY A 177 33.26 -14.70 -36.02
CA GLY A 177 33.53 -16.03 -36.59
C GLY A 177 33.85 -16.05 -38.09
N GLN A 178 33.72 -14.94 -38.81
CA GLN A 178 33.74 -14.95 -40.28
C GLN A 178 34.53 -13.78 -40.88
N GLN A 179 35.84 -13.71 -40.57
CA GLN A 179 36.82 -13.04 -41.44
C GLN A 179 38.15 -13.82 -41.46
N PRO A 180 38.53 -14.45 -42.59
CA PRO A 180 39.87 -14.95 -42.82
C PRO A 180 40.70 -13.85 -43.50
N ASN A 181 41.32 -12.96 -42.72
CA ASN A 181 42.57 -12.22 -43.03
C ASN A 181 42.67 -10.91 -42.23
N THR A 182 43.11 -10.98 -40.97
CA THR A 182 43.93 -9.91 -40.37
C THR A 182 44.78 -10.51 -39.24
N PRO A 183 46.09 -10.22 -39.17
CA PRO A 183 46.98 -10.82 -38.18
C PRO A 183 46.66 -10.31 -36.77
N SER A 184 46.61 -11.27 -35.84
CA SER A 184 46.81 -11.15 -34.40
C SER A 184 47.15 -9.74 -33.90
N GLN A 185 46.13 -9.01 -33.43
CA GLN A 185 46.33 -7.88 -32.54
C GLN A 185 45.58 -8.19 -31.26
N THR A 186 46.36 -8.66 -30.28
CA THR A 186 46.15 -8.55 -28.85
C THR A 186 44.74 -8.82 -28.36
N SER A 187 44.57 -9.91 -27.61
CA SER A 187 43.54 -9.95 -26.57
C SER A 187 43.58 -8.61 -25.82
N PHE A 188 42.50 -7.81 -25.94
CA PHE A 188 42.37 -6.49 -25.31
C PHE A 188 42.16 -6.70 -23.80
N THR A 189 43.16 -7.30 -23.17
CA THR A 189 43.25 -7.50 -21.73
C THR A 189 43.61 -6.14 -21.17
N VAL A 190 42.60 -5.43 -20.67
CA VAL A 190 42.77 -4.14 -20.01
C VAL A 190 43.74 -4.34 -18.85
N LYS A 191 45.03 -4.01 -19.08
CA LYS A 191 46.16 -4.41 -18.24
C LYS A 191 46.19 -3.74 -16.87
N ARG A 192 45.51 -2.61 -16.73
CA ARG A 192 45.23 -1.99 -15.44
C ARG A 192 44.09 -0.99 -15.63
N ARG A 193 43.08 -1.07 -14.78
CA ARG A 193 41.97 -0.11 -14.83
C ARG A 193 42.45 1.20 -14.22
N TRP A 194 41.96 2.34 -14.71
CA TRP A 194 42.28 3.65 -14.15
C TRP A 194 41.93 3.75 -12.65
N ASP A 195 40.89 3.02 -12.25
CA ASP A 195 40.44 2.88 -10.87
C ASP A 195 41.33 2.01 -9.98
N ASP A 196 42.30 1.26 -10.52
CA ASP A 196 42.97 0.17 -9.79
C ASP A 196 43.86 0.69 -8.64
N ASP A 197 44.42 1.89 -8.77
CA ASP A 197 45.33 2.53 -7.79
C ASP A 197 44.62 3.36 -6.70
N VAL A 198 43.28 3.28 -6.63
CA VAL A 198 42.52 3.99 -5.58
C VAL A 198 42.54 3.19 -4.27
N VAL A 199 42.99 3.81 -3.17
CA VAL A 199 43.14 3.16 -1.85
C VAL A 199 41.83 2.72 -1.20
N PHE A 200 40.69 3.30 -1.59
CA PHE A 200 39.36 2.92 -1.10
C PHE A 200 38.51 2.39 -2.25
N LYS A 201 37.96 1.18 -2.08
CA LYS A 201 37.03 0.57 -3.04
C LYS A 201 35.67 0.38 -2.38
N ASN A 202 34.60 0.69 -3.12
CA ASN A 202 33.24 0.22 -2.83
C ASN A 202 32.68 0.53 -1.42
N CYS A 203 33.10 1.62 -0.77
CA CYS A 203 32.71 1.94 0.62
C CYS A 203 31.20 2.11 0.84
N ALA A 204 30.43 2.49 -0.19
CA ALA A 204 28.99 2.68 -0.11
C ALA A 204 28.17 1.50 -0.65
N LYS A 205 28.80 0.36 -0.97
CA LYS A 205 28.10 -0.82 -1.50
C LYS A 205 27.10 -1.32 -0.45
N GLY A 206 25.81 -1.28 -0.78
CA GLY A 206 24.72 -1.72 0.13
C GLY A 206 24.10 -0.62 1.01
N MET A 207 24.61 0.62 1.01
CA MET A 207 24.02 1.71 1.84
C MET A 207 22.60 2.10 1.43
N GLU A 208 22.18 1.76 0.21
CA GLU A 208 20.84 2.09 -0.29
C GLU A 208 19.74 1.33 0.45
N GLU A 209 20.01 0.12 0.92
CA GLU A 209 19.04 -0.71 1.67
C GLU A 209 18.76 -0.11 3.05
N LEU A 210 19.79 0.40 3.72
CA LEU A 210 19.66 1.02 5.05
C LEU A 210 18.82 2.31 5.02
N ARG A 211 18.83 3.04 3.90
CA ARG A 211 18.04 4.28 3.70
C ARG A 211 16.60 4.02 3.25
N LYS A 212 16.28 2.82 2.78
CA LYS A 212 14.94 2.45 2.26
C LYS A 212 13.94 2.12 3.37
N GLU A 213 14.41 1.79 4.57
CA GLU A 213 13.52 1.49 5.69
C GLU A 213 12.79 2.74 6.19
N LYS A 214 11.49 2.82 5.88
CA LYS A 214 10.59 3.87 6.37
C LYS A 214 10.28 3.62 7.85
N ARG A 215 11.22 4.00 8.72
CA ARG A 215 11.03 3.95 10.18
C ARG A 215 10.28 5.19 10.66
N PHE A 216 9.22 4.97 11.42
CA PHE A 216 8.60 6.02 12.24
C PHE A 216 9.11 5.90 13.67
N ILE A 217 9.59 7.01 14.24
CA ILE A 217 10.06 7.09 15.62
C ILE A 217 9.19 8.12 16.33
N ASN A 218 8.51 7.70 17.40
CA ASN A 218 7.73 8.60 18.26
C ASN A 218 8.66 9.37 19.22
N ASP A 219 9.56 10.16 18.64
CA ASP A 219 10.54 11.00 19.35
C ASP A 219 10.81 12.25 18.50
N THR A 220 10.61 13.43 19.07
CA THR A 220 10.73 14.70 18.35
C THR A 220 12.17 15.08 18.01
N LEU A 221 13.17 14.49 18.66
CA LEU A 221 14.59 14.79 18.44
C LEU A 221 15.29 13.71 17.62
N ARG A 222 14.89 12.44 17.80
CA ARG A 222 15.52 11.30 17.12
C ARG A 222 14.83 10.91 15.82
N SER A 223 13.64 11.44 15.55
CA SER A 223 12.96 11.24 14.27
C SER A 223 13.83 11.69 13.10
N GLU A 224 13.78 10.94 12.01
CA GLU A 224 14.41 11.29 10.74
C GLU A 224 13.98 12.67 10.22
N PHE A 225 12.75 13.09 10.56
CA PHE A 225 12.29 14.45 10.26
C PHE A 225 13.14 15.50 10.96
N HIS A 226 13.41 15.33 12.26
CA HIS A 226 14.16 16.30 13.05
C HIS A 226 15.64 16.31 12.65
N LYS A 227 16.25 15.15 12.41
CA LYS A 227 17.62 15.05 11.91
C LYS A 227 17.80 15.83 10.60
N LYS A 228 16.91 15.60 9.62
CA LYS A 228 16.91 16.33 8.34
C LYS A 228 16.62 17.82 8.50
N PHE A 229 15.75 18.19 9.44
CA PHE A 229 15.49 19.58 9.75
C PHE A 229 16.76 20.26 10.28
N MET A 230 17.45 19.65 11.24
CA MET A 230 18.69 20.21 11.79
C MET A 230 19.81 20.25 10.75
N GLU A 231 20.00 19.20 9.95
CA GLU A 231 20.95 19.19 8.83
C GLU A 231 20.69 20.32 7.81
N LYS A 232 19.41 20.68 7.59
CA LYS A 232 19.04 21.72 6.64
C LYS A 232 19.22 23.14 7.18
N TYR A 233 18.87 23.36 8.45
CA TYR A 233 18.78 24.71 9.03
C TYR A 233 19.95 25.06 9.95
N VAL A 234 20.79 24.09 10.31
CA VAL A 234 22.02 24.29 11.10
C VAL A 234 23.18 23.74 10.28
N LYS A 235 24.16 24.59 9.99
CA LYS A 235 25.31 24.28 9.13
C LYS A 235 26.59 24.18 9.94
#